data_AF-A0A2N1Y6S8-F1
#
_entry.id   AF-A0A2N1Y6S8-F1
#
_cell.length_a   1.000
_cell.length_b   1.000
_cell.length_c   1.000
_cell.angle_alpha   90.00
_cell.angle_beta   90.00
_cell.angle_gamma   90.00
#
_symmetry.space_group_name_H-M   'P 1'
#
loop_
_entity.id
_entity.type
_entity.pdbx_description
1 polymer ?
#
loop_
_entity_poly.entity_id
_entity_poly.type
_entity_poly.pdbx_seq_one_letter_code
_entity_poly.pdbx_strand_id
1 'polypeptide(L)'
;MSDDLPAIEVDFASNGAPVVIIGQVETFDPLEAIRLAPALVNPKWVRAYAQVVNHLAHGSDFDPIMDPAAFHTKYMATYDAEDPDEEVAPGAVRLHNFGIPDFTEIAPPAMVGTNLVFFAENVFMGIPYKVVMAPGTQPQYVPLDLKE
;
A
#
# COMPACT_ATOMS: atom_id res chain seq x y z
N MET A 1 20.20 17.12 12.67
CA MET A 1 20.05 15.79 12.05
C MET A 1 19.80 16.03 10.57
N SER A 2 20.34 15.21 9.68
CA SER A 2 20.13 15.40 8.24
C SER A 2 18.66 15.18 7.91
N ASP A 3 18.05 16.08 7.12
CA ASP A 3 16.70 15.92 6.58
C ASP A 3 16.67 15.02 5.34
N ASP A 4 17.84 14.55 4.90
CA ASP A 4 17.98 13.66 3.77
C ASP A 4 17.72 12.22 4.15
N LEU A 5 16.96 11.53 3.30
CA LEU A 5 16.81 10.09 3.40
C LEU A 5 18.14 9.42 3.03
N PRO A 6 18.61 8.44 3.82
CA PRO A 6 19.61 7.49 3.34
C PRO A 6 19.06 6.71 2.13
N ALA A 7 19.94 6.00 1.42
CA ALA A 7 19.49 5.05 0.41
C ALA A 7 18.55 4.01 1.05
N ILE A 8 17.40 3.76 0.43
CA ILE A 8 16.41 2.78 0.86
C ILE A 8 16.13 1.84 -0.30
N GLU A 9 16.25 0.55 -0.04
CA GLU A 9 15.89 -0.51 -0.99
C GLU A 9 14.88 -1.44 -0.32
N VAL A 10 13.87 -1.87 -1.08
CA VAL A 10 12.88 -2.88 -0.67
C VAL A 10 13.23 -4.17 -1.38
N ASP A 11 13.34 -5.27 -0.64
CA ASP A 11 13.75 -6.58 -1.20
C ASP A 11 13.13 -7.74 -0.42
N PHE A 12 13.37 -8.97 -0.84
CA PHE A 12 13.01 -10.17 -0.11
C PHE A 12 14.26 -10.87 0.39
N ALA A 13 14.29 -11.16 1.70
CA ALA A 13 15.33 -11.99 2.26
C ALA A 13 15.28 -13.42 1.66
N SER A 14 16.34 -14.20 1.84
CA SER A 14 16.45 -15.54 1.24
C SER A 14 15.34 -16.53 1.65
N ASN A 15 14.64 -16.26 2.75
CA ASN A 15 13.49 -17.03 3.23
C ASN A 15 12.14 -16.52 2.67
N GLY A 16 12.16 -15.53 1.77
CA GLY A 16 10.96 -14.89 1.21
C GLY A 16 10.32 -13.85 2.12
N ALA A 17 10.90 -13.54 3.29
CA ALA A 17 10.38 -12.49 4.16
C ALA A 17 10.68 -11.10 3.56
N PRO A 18 9.72 -10.16 3.56
CA PRO A 18 9.98 -8.79 3.13
C PRO A 18 11.01 -8.12 4.02
N VAL A 19 12.02 -7.51 3.41
CA VAL A 19 13.10 -6.78 4.08
C VAL A 19 13.26 -5.40 3.46
N VAL A 20 13.69 -4.44 4.27
CA VAL A 20 14.10 -3.12 3.81
C VAL A 20 15.56 -2.90 4.19
N ILE A 21 16.37 -2.47 3.23
CA ILE A 21 17.77 -2.13 3.43
C ILE A 21 17.88 -0.61 3.50
N ILE A 22 18.36 -0.09 4.63
CA ILE A 22 18.53 1.34 4.87
C ILE A 22 20.02 1.63 5.02
N GLY A 23 20.58 2.33 4.04
CA GLY A 23 22.02 2.49 3.88
C GLY A 23 22.69 1.15 3.59
N GLN A 24 23.04 0.40 4.64
CA GLN A 24 23.66 -0.94 4.57
C GLN A 24 23.09 -1.88 5.66
N VAL A 25 21.99 -1.50 6.30
CA VAL A 25 21.39 -2.25 7.41
C VAL A 25 20.03 -2.79 6.97
N GLU A 26 19.87 -4.10 7.05
CA GLU A 26 18.59 -4.77 6.84
C GLU A 26 17.69 -4.62 8.07
N THR A 27 16.40 -4.41 7.83
CA THR A 27 15.36 -4.44 8.85
C THR A 27 14.09 -5.10 8.33
N PHE A 28 13.39 -5.77 9.25
CA PHE A 28 12.11 -6.44 9.04
C PHE A 28 10.99 -5.76 9.84
N ASP A 29 11.32 -4.67 10.56
CA ASP A 29 10.41 -3.98 11.47
C ASP A 29 10.25 -2.51 11.06
N PRO A 30 9.02 -2.04 10.79
CA PRO A 30 8.75 -0.63 10.52
C PRO A 30 9.30 0.33 11.59
N LEU A 31 9.30 -0.06 12.87
CA LEU A 31 9.85 0.81 13.92
C LEU A 31 11.36 0.97 13.78
N GLU A 32 12.07 -0.13 13.53
CA GLU A 32 13.52 -0.09 13.30
C GLU A 32 13.85 0.66 12.01
N ALA A 33 13.02 0.55 10.97
CA ALA A 33 13.17 1.35 9.75
C ALA A 33 13.13 2.86 10.04
N ILE A 34 12.21 3.31 10.91
CA ILE A 34 12.15 4.71 11.35
C ILE A 34 13.39 5.11 12.17
N ARG A 35 13.94 4.19 12.99
CA ARG A 35 15.18 4.48 13.75
C ARG A 35 16.39 4.64 12.84
N LEU A 36 16.49 3.80 11.81
CA LEU A 36 17.58 3.83 10.82
C LEU A 36 17.46 5.03 9.86
N ALA A 37 16.23 5.42 9.49
CA ALA A 37 15.94 6.58 8.66
C ALA A 37 14.88 7.49 9.30
N PRO A 38 15.24 8.32 10.30
CA PRO A 38 14.29 9.20 10.97
C PRO A 38 13.61 10.22 10.04
N ALA A 39 14.23 10.54 8.91
CA ALA A 39 13.63 11.40 7.89
C ALA A 39 12.36 10.81 7.26
N LEU A 40 12.11 9.49 7.34
CA LEU A 40 10.90 8.85 6.80
C LEU A 40 9.59 9.47 7.31
N VAL A 41 9.56 9.93 8.57
CA VAL A 41 8.35 10.53 9.14
C VAL A 41 8.13 11.98 8.71
N ASN A 42 9.07 12.58 7.96
CA ASN A 42 8.90 13.89 7.37
C ASN A 42 7.89 13.80 6.22
N PRO A 43 6.85 14.67 6.15
CA PRO A 43 5.87 14.67 5.08
C PRO A 43 6.46 14.72 3.66
N LYS A 44 7.66 15.31 3.49
CA LYS A 44 8.42 15.30 2.23
C LYS A 44 8.65 13.88 1.68
N TRP A 45 8.81 12.91 2.58
CA TRP A 45 9.21 11.53 2.29
C TRP A 45 8.07 10.52 2.47
N VAL A 46 6.83 10.99 2.63
CA VAL A 46 5.66 10.16 2.98
C VAL A 46 5.40 9.02 1.98
N ARG A 47 5.70 9.23 0.69
CA ARG A 47 5.57 8.17 -0.32
C ARG A 47 6.56 7.02 -0.08
N ALA A 48 7.81 7.34 0.23
CA ALA A 48 8.81 6.33 0.58
C ALA A 48 8.44 5.63 1.89
N TYR A 49 7.89 6.37 2.86
CA TYR A 49 7.42 5.78 4.12
C TYR A 49 6.27 4.79 3.90
N ALA A 50 5.29 5.12 3.06
CA ALA A 50 4.22 4.20 2.68
C ALA A 50 4.76 2.93 1.99
N GLN A 51 5.75 3.04 1.09
CA GLN A 51 6.37 1.88 0.45
C GLN A 51 7.07 0.97 1.45
N VAL A 52 7.90 1.54 2.32
CA VAL A 52 8.64 0.80 3.36
C VAL A 52 7.68 0.04 4.27
N VAL A 53 6.66 0.74 4.80
CA VAL A 53 5.71 0.14 5.73
C VAL A 53 4.87 -0.94 5.06
N ASN A 54 4.39 -0.70 3.84
CA ASN A 54 3.59 -1.67 3.10
C ASN A 54 4.40 -2.94 2.79
N HIS A 55 5.62 -2.76 2.28
CA HIS A 55 6.49 -3.88 1.95
C HIS A 55 6.81 -4.72 3.18
N LEU A 56 7.19 -4.09 4.30
CA LEU A 56 7.47 -4.83 5.54
C LEU A 56 6.25 -5.61 6.08
N ALA A 57 5.04 -5.10 5.88
CA ALA A 57 3.82 -5.74 6.38
C ALA A 57 3.31 -6.86 5.47
N HIS A 58 3.33 -6.66 4.15
CA HIS A 58 2.64 -7.52 3.19
C HIS A 58 3.47 -7.88 1.95
N GLY A 59 4.73 -7.47 1.87
CA GLY A 59 5.57 -7.70 0.70
C GLY A 59 4.90 -7.17 -0.57
N SER A 60 4.66 -8.08 -1.51
CA SER A 60 4.03 -7.81 -2.81
C SER A 60 2.53 -8.08 -2.87
N ASP A 61 1.90 -8.50 -1.76
CA ASP A 61 0.46 -8.82 -1.75
C ASP A 61 -0.41 -7.57 -1.86
N PHE A 62 0.14 -6.42 -1.48
CA PHE A 62 -0.48 -5.12 -1.55
C PHE A 62 0.43 -4.12 -2.24
N ASP A 63 -0.12 -3.25 -3.08
CA ASP A 63 0.61 -2.17 -3.75
C ASP A 63 0.07 -0.80 -3.33
N PRO A 64 0.88 0.11 -2.74
CA PRO A 64 0.41 1.43 -2.36
C PRO A 64 -0.06 2.25 -3.57
N ILE A 65 -1.27 2.79 -3.47
CA ILE A 65 -1.87 3.67 -4.49
C ILE A 65 -1.21 5.06 -4.39
N MET A 66 -0.15 5.26 -5.18
CA MET A 66 0.61 6.51 -5.25
C MET A 66 -0.05 7.60 -6.11
N ASP A 67 -0.83 7.17 -7.09
CA ASP A 67 -1.59 8.01 -8.01
C ASP A 67 -3.05 7.52 -8.05
N PRO A 68 -3.94 8.13 -7.25
CA PRO A 68 -5.35 7.75 -7.22
C PRO A 68 -6.07 7.87 -8.57
N ALA A 69 -5.65 8.82 -9.43
CA ALA A 69 -6.28 8.98 -10.74
C ALA A 69 -5.89 7.85 -11.69
N ALA A 70 -4.63 7.43 -11.65
CA ALA A 70 -4.17 6.24 -12.39
C ALA A 70 -4.85 4.97 -11.88
N PHE A 71 -4.97 4.81 -10.56
CA PHE A 71 -5.69 3.68 -9.96
C PHE A 71 -7.16 3.65 -10.38
N HIS A 72 -7.88 4.77 -10.30
CA HIS A 72 -9.27 4.87 -10.74
C HIS A 72 -9.42 4.46 -12.22
N THR A 73 -8.56 4.96 -13.08
CA THR A 73 -8.57 4.62 -14.52
C THR A 73 -8.35 3.12 -14.74
N LYS A 74 -7.36 2.53 -14.06
CA LYS A 74 -7.07 1.08 -14.11
C LYS A 74 -8.27 0.27 -13.61
N TYR A 75 -8.84 0.65 -12.46
CA TYR A 75 -9.94 -0.07 -11.84
C TYR A 75 -11.17 -0.12 -12.75
N MET A 76 -11.60 1.04 -13.28
CA MET A 76 -12.77 1.09 -14.16
C MET A 76 -12.52 0.38 -15.48
N ALA A 77 -11.31 0.45 -16.04
CA ALA A 77 -10.97 -0.30 -17.24
C ALA A 77 -11.06 -1.82 -17.03
N THR A 78 -10.65 -2.32 -15.87
CA THR A 78 -10.82 -3.74 -15.50
C THR A 78 -12.29 -4.07 -15.28
N TYR A 79 -13.01 -3.25 -14.52
CA TYR A 79 -14.43 -3.44 -14.23
C TYR A 79 -15.25 -3.51 -15.51
N ASP A 80 -15.11 -2.52 -16.41
CA ASP A 80 -15.87 -2.44 -17.67
C ASP A 80 -15.51 -3.55 -18.68
N ALA A 81 -14.32 -4.16 -18.55
CA ALA A 81 -13.88 -5.24 -19.43
C ALA A 81 -14.43 -6.62 -19.01
N GLU A 82 -14.92 -6.75 -17.78
CA GLU A 82 -15.51 -8.00 -17.29
C GLU A 82 -16.90 -8.22 -17.88
N ASP A 83 -17.11 -9.34 -18.58
CA ASP A 83 -18.40 -9.67 -19.18
C ASP A 83 -19.40 -10.12 -18.10
N PRO A 84 -20.53 -9.40 -17.89
CA PRO A 84 -21.51 -9.76 -16.86
C PRO A 84 -22.16 -11.12 -17.10
N ASP A 85 -22.17 -11.62 -18.33
CA ASP A 85 -22.80 -12.89 -18.73
C ASP A 85 -21.81 -14.06 -18.80
N GLU A 86 -20.51 -13.83 -18.55
CA GLU A 86 -19.49 -14.87 -18.57
C GLU A 86 -19.73 -15.93 -17.47
N GLU A 87 -19.68 -17.20 -17.85
CA GLU A 87 -19.81 -18.32 -16.91
C GLU A 87 -18.59 -18.36 -15.96
N VAL A 88 -18.81 -17.88 -14.73
CA VAL A 88 -17.73 -17.68 -13.75
C VAL A 88 -17.23 -19.01 -13.19
N ALA A 89 -15.97 -19.35 -13.48
CA ALA A 89 -15.31 -20.50 -12.88
C ALA A 89 -15.18 -20.33 -11.35
N PRO A 90 -15.31 -21.42 -10.55
CA PRO A 90 -15.08 -21.36 -9.12
C PRO A 90 -13.71 -20.77 -8.77
N GLY A 91 -13.69 -19.71 -7.97
CA GLY A 91 -12.47 -19.02 -7.54
C GLY A 91 -11.99 -17.89 -8.46
N ALA A 92 -12.71 -17.57 -9.54
CA ALA A 92 -12.42 -16.39 -10.35
C ALA A 92 -12.69 -15.10 -9.54
N VAL A 93 -11.66 -14.25 -9.47
CA VAL A 93 -11.74 -12.92 -8.86
C VAL A 93 -12.21 -11.94 -9.93
N ARG A 94 -13.34 -11.28 -9.67
CA ARG A 94 -13.93 -10.26 -10.54
C ARG A 94 -14.31 -9.04 -9.71
N LEU A 95 -14.04 -7.84 -10.21
CA LEU A 95 -14.41 -6.58 -9.56
C LEU A 95 -15.93 -6.44 -9.44
N HIS A 96 -16.70 -6.94 -10.42
CA HIS A 96 -18.17 -7.00 -10.32
C HIS A 96 -18.68 -7.78 -9.10
N ASN A 97 -17.91 -8.75 -8.58
CA ASN A 97 -18.29 -9.50 -7.38
C ASN A 97 -18.12 -8.69 -6.08
N PHE A 98 -17.39 -7.57 -6.15
CA PHE A 98 -17.07 -6.74 -4.99
C PHE A 98 -17.79 -5.38 -5.05
N GLY A 99 -17.96 -4.80 -6.24
CA GLY A 99 -18.54 -3.48 -6.45
C GLY A 99 -17.49 -2.36 -6.50
N ILE A 100 -17.93 -1.15 -6.78
CA ILE A 100 -17.10 0.03 -7.07
C ILE A 100 -16.82 0.82 -5.77
N PRO A 101 -15.56 1.15 -5.46
CA PRO A 101 -15.22 2.01 -4.32
C PRO A 101 -15.61 3.47 -4.56
N ASP A 102 -15.80 4.23 -3.48
CA ASP A 102 -15.81 5.69 -3.60
C ASP A 102 -14.39 6.23 -3.84
N PHE A 103 -14.04 6.47 -5.11
CA PHE A 103 -12.72 6.98 -5.49
C PHE A 103 -12.41 8.38 -4.91
N THR A 104 -13.41 9.13 -4.43
CA THR A 104 -13.16 10.42 -3.78
C THR A 104 -12.53 10.28 -2.40
N GLU A 105 -12.63 9.09 -1.78
CA GLU A 105 -11.95 8.78 -0.53
C GLU A 105 -10.47 8.44 -0.72
N ILE A 106 -10.10 7.93 -1.91
CA ILE A 106 -8.74 7.46 -2.20
C ILE A 106 -7.83 8.66 -2.48
N ALA A 107 -6.88 8.89 -1.57
CA ALA A 107 -5.93 10.00 -1.65
C ALA A 107 -4.48 9.50 -1.71
N PRO A 108 -3.53 10.32 -2.21
CA PRO A 108 -2.11 9.99 -2.13
C PRO A 108 -1.66 9.82 -0.66
N PRO A 109 -0.58 9.06 -0.39
CA PRO A 109 -0.05 8.91 0.96
C PRO A 109 0.20 10.25 1.64
N ALA A 110 -0.23 10.36 2.89
CA ALA A 110 -0.14 11.59 3.68
C ALA A 110 0.10 11.30 5.16
N MET A 111 0.74 12.26 5.83
CA MET A 111 0.77 12.32 7.29
C MET A 111 -0.47 13.06 7.77
N VAL A 112 -1.36 12.37 8.50
CA VAL A 112 -2.55 12.94 9.13
C VAL A 112 -2.30 13.01 10.64
N GLY A 113 -1.93 14.21 11.11
CA GLY A 113 -1.36 14.35 12.44
C GLY A 113 -0.03 13.61 12.53
N THR A 114 0.06 12.62 13.43
CA THR A 114 1.23 11.75 13.58
C THR A 114 1.10 10.44 12.81
N ASN A 115 -0.05 10.16 12.21
CA ASN A 115 -0.32 8.87 11.58
C ASN A 115 0.03 8.93 10.10
N LEU A 116 0.65 7.86 9.61
CA LEU A 116 0.74 7.61 8.19
C LEU A 116 -0.61 7.06 7.72
N VAL A 117 -1.19 7.71 6.71
CA VAL A 117 -2.41 7.26 6.05
C VAL A 117 -2.14 7.15 4.56
N PHE A 118 -2.44 5.98 4.00
CA PHE A 118 -2.36 5.73 2.56
C PHE A 118 -3.43 4.71 2.15
N PHE A 119 -3.53 4.45 0.85
CA PHE A 119 -4.39 3.41 0.32
C PHE A 119 -3.51 2.40 -0.40
N ALA A 120 -3.89 1.13 -0.38
CA ALA A 120 -3.20 0.07 -1.09
C ALA A 120 -4.20 -0.83 -1.81
N GLU A 121 -3.85 -1.23 -3.02
CA GLU A 121 -4.58 -2.24 -3.77
C GLU A 121 -4.14 -3.62 -3.28
N ASN A 122 -5.09 -4.50 -2.96
CA ASN A 122 -4.78 -5.93 -2.83
C ASN A 122 -4.51 -6.49 -4.23
N VAL A 123 -3.29 -6.94 -4.50
CA VAL A 123 -2.85 -7.32 -5.85
C VAL A 123 -3.61 -8.53 -6.40
N PHE A 124 -4.07 -9.43 -5.52
CA PHE A 124 -4.85 -10.60 -5.92
C PHE A 124 -6.31 -10.25 -6.23
N MET A 125 -6.92 -9.38 -5.42
CA MET A 125 -8.35 -9.04 -5.51
C MET A 125 -8.65 -7.83 -6.40
N GLY A 126 -7.66 -6.95 -6.60
CA GLY A 126 -7.82 -5.66 -7.30
C GLY A 126 -8.59 -4.59 -6.52
N ILE A 127 -8.97 -4.85 -5.26
CA ILE A 127 -9.78 -3.92 -4.46
C ILE A 127 -8.92 -3.07 -3.51
N PRO A 128 -9.32 -1.81 -3.25
CA PRO A 128 -8.56 -0.91 -2.39
C PRO A 128 -8.84 -1.11 -0.90
N TYR A 129 -7.80 -0.90 -0.11
CA TYR A 129 -7.81 -0.86 1.35
C TYR A 129 -7.28 0.49 1.82
N LYS A 130 -7.88 1.04 2.87
CA LYS A 130 -7.31 2.14 3.63
C LYS A 130 -6.30 1.59 4.63
N VAL A 131 -5.12 2.19 4.64
CA VAL A 131 -4.04 1.82 5.56
C VAL A 131 -3.78 2.96 6.52
N VAL A 132 -3.83 2.66 7.82
CA VAL A 132 -3.51 3.60 8.89
C VAL A 132 -2.44 3.00 9.77
N MET A 133 -1.36 3.75 10.00
CA MET A 133 -0.28 3.36 10.89
C MET A 133 0.03 4.50 11.87
N ALA A 134 -0.13 4.23 13.16
CA ALA A 134 0.39 5.10 14.20
C ALA A 134 1.91 4.88 14.36
N PRO A 135 2.68 5.89 14.80
CA PRO A 135 4.12 5.73 15.00
C PRO A 135 4.45 4.53 15.90
N GLY A 136 5.35 3.66 15.44
CA GLY A 136 5.79 2.48 16.19
C GLY A 136 4.76 1.37 16.34
N THR A 137 3.73 1.35 15.49
CA THR A 137 2.73 0.27 15.42
C THR A 137 2.79 -0.43 14.07
N GLN A 138 2.15 -1.59 13.95
CA GLN A 138 1.95 -2.21 12.64
C GLN A 138 0.83 -1.49 11.86
N PRO A 139 0.94 -1.37 10.53
CA PRO A 139 -0.12 -0.79 9.70
C PRO A 139 -1.39 -1.63 9.77
N GLN A 140 -2.54 -0.95 9.81
CA GLN A 140 -3.85 -1.59 9.80
C GLN A 140 -4.51 -1.39 8.44
N TYR A 141 -4.87 -2.49 7.77
CA TYR A 141 -5.53 -2.50 6.48
C TYR A 141 -7.03 -2.72 6.67
N VAL A 142 -7.83 -1.74 6.27
CA VAL A 142 -9.28 -1.78 6.36
C VAL A 142 -9.83 -1.73 4.94
N PRO A 143 -10.63 -2.72 4.49
CA PRO A 143 -11.28 -2.66 3.19
C PRO A 143 -12.11 -1.39 3.06
N LEU A 144 -12.14 -0.79 1.86
CA LEU A 144 -13.12 0.26 1.59
C LEU A 144 -14.51 -0.32 1.39
N ASP A 145 -15.53 0.48 1.71
CA ASP A 145 -16.90 0.16 1.34
C ASP A 145 -17.02 0.19 -0.19
N LEU A 146 -17.58 -0.88 -0.75
CA LEU A 146 -17.80 -1.06 -2.18
C LEU A 146 -19.29 -1.09 -2.45
N LYS A 147 -19.73 -0.43 -3.53
CA LYS A 147 -21.14 -0.31 -3.89
C LYS A 147 -21.41 -1.05 -5.20
N GLU A 148 -22.55 -1.73 -5.25
CA GLU A 148 -23.08 -2.35 -6.48
C GLU A 148 -23.46 -1.29 -7.53
#